data_AF-A0A0G9ARR2-F1
#
_entry.id   AF-A0A0G9ARR2-F1
#
_cell.length_a   1.000
_cell.length_b   1.000
_cell.length_c   1.000
_cell.angle_alpha   90.00
_cell.angle_beta   90.00
_cell.angle_gamma   90.00
#
_symmetry.space_group_name_H-M   'P 1'
#
loop_
_entity.id
_entity.type
_entity.pdbx_description
1 polymer ?
#
loop_
_entity_poly.entity_id
_entity_poly.type
_entity_poly.pdbx_seq_one_letter_code
_entity_poly.pdbx_strand_id
1 'polypeptide(L)'
;MLAIDDTRLNWRHDDQILELVASSDGLLVTQASASLSLQLQRGDRVRTAGRTQITTIATLLAALQAAAGNPIAVDVMRDGVQVHLIWTAATYTPLLPPAAP
;
A
#
# COMPACT_ATOMS: atom_id res chain seq x y z
N MET A 1 11.82 8.90 -0.26
CA MET A 1 11.25 9.53 -1.47
C MET A 1 9.94 8.86 -1.82
N LEU A 2 8.86 9.63 -1.88
CA LEU A 2 7.55 9.18 -2.33
C LEU A 2 7.20 9.97 -3.60
N ALA A 3 6.83 9.26 -4.67
CA ALA A 3 6.34 9.84 -5.91
C ALA A 3 5.02 9.14 -6.27
N ILE A 4 3.98 9.93 -6.52
CA ILE A 4 2.63 9.47 -6.80
C ILE A 4 2.17 10.12 -8.10
N ASP A 5 1.64 9.32 -9.00
CA ASP A 5 0.82 9.75 -10.13
C ASP A 5 -0.55 9.05 -10.08
N ASP A 6 -1.42 9.31 -11.06
CA ASP A 6 -2.79 8.79 -11.07
C ASP A 6 -2.87 7.26 -11.03
N THR A 7 -1.85 6.57 -11.55
CA THR A 7 -1.86 5.12 -11.74
C THR A 7 -0.75 4.40 -11.00
N ARG A 8 0.26 5.12 -10.49
CA ARG A 8 1.44 4.52 -9.88
C ARG A 8 1.83 5.25 -8.60
N LEU A 9 2.24 4.45 -7.63
CA LEU A 9 2.96 4.91 -6.44
C LEU A 9 4.35 4.29 -6.45
N ASN A 10 5.36 5.14 -6.39
CA ASN A 10 6.75 4.77 -6.20
C ASN A 10 7.20 5.26 -4.85
N TRP A 11 7.58 4.35 -3.98
CA TRP A 11 8.06 4.66 -2.64
C TRP A 11 9.43 4.07 -2.41
N ARG A 12 10.29 4.87 -1.78
CA ARG A 12 11.62 4.48 -1.33
C ARG A 12 11.90 5.07 0.05
N HIS A 13 12.29 4.26 1.03
CA HIS A 13 12.60 4.70 2.39
C HIS A 13 13.51 3.66 3.05
N ASP A 14 14.53 4.08 3.81
CA ASP A 14 15.47 3.19 4.51
C ASP A 14 15.96 2.01 3.65
N ASP A 15 16.43 2.29 2.42
CA ASP A 15 16.84 1.30 1.41
C ASP A 15 15.76 0.29 0.96
N GLN A 16 14.52 0.45 1.43
CA GLN A 16 13.36 -0.29 0.97
C GLN A 16 12.71 0.41 -0.22
N ILE A 17 12.16 -0.40 -1.14
CA ILE A 17 11.40 0.08 -2.28
C ILE A 17 10.03 -0.60 -2.32
N LEU A 18 9.04 0.13 -2.82
CA LEU A 18 7.72 -0.37 -3.16
C LEU A 18 7.23 0.35 -4.41
N GLU A 19 6.75 -0.40 -5.39
CA GLU A 19 6.04 0.11 -6.55
C GLU A 19 4.67 -0.54 -6.62
N LEU A 20 3.62 0.30 -6.65
CA LEU A 20 2.23 -0.09 -6.84
C LEU A 20 1.72 0.49 -8.16
N VAL A 21 0.99 -0.31 -8.93
CA VAL A 21 0.33 0.13 -10.16
C VAL A 21 -1.15 -0.22 -10.09
N ALA A 22 -2.01 0.74 -10.40
CA ALA A 22 -3.45 0.54 -10.50
C ALA A 22 -3.78 -0.44 -11.62
N SER A 23 -4.67 -1.39 -11.32
CA SER A 23 -5.16 -2.40 -12.25
C SER A 23 -6.66 -2.55 -12.08
N SER A 24 -7.30 -3.26 -13.01
CA SER A 24 -8.73 -3.56 -12.93
C SER A 24 -9.14 -4.32 -11.66
N ASP A 25 -8.18 -5.02 -11.03
CA ASP A 25 -8.42 -5.87 -9.87
C ASP A 25 -7.66 -5.38 -8.62
N GLY A 26 -7.47 -4.06 -8.48
CA GLY A 26 -6.83 -3.43 -7.33
C GLY A 26 -5.42 -2.95 -7.64
N LEU A 27 -4.57 -2.79 -6.62
CA LEU A 27 -3.20 -2.29 -6.82
C LEU A 27 -2.21 -3.44 -6.90
N LEU A 28 -1.56 -3.60 -8.04
CA LEU A 28 -0.53 -4.61 -8.26
C LEU A 28 0.81 -4.13 -7.71
N VAL A 29 1.45 -4.95 -6.90
CA VAL A 29 2.83 -4.75 -6.45
C VAL A 29 3.79 -5.20 -7.55
N THR A 30 4.41 -4.25 -8.26
CA THR A 30 5.35 -4.54 -9.35
C THR A 30 6.79 -4.60 -8.86
N GLN A 31 7.12 -3.92 -7.76
CA GLN A 31 8.40 -4.02 -7.05
C GLN A 31 8.19 -3.95 -5.54
N ALA A 32 8.92 -4.77 -4.79
CA ALA A 32 8.96 -4.71 -3.33
C ALA A 32 10.32 -5.24 -2.84
N SER A 33 10.91 -4.59 -1.84
CA SER A 33 12.07 -5.15 -1.14
C SER A 33 11.70 -6.43 -0.38
N ALA A 34 12.62 -7.40 -0.32
CA ALA A 34 12.37 -8.69 0.33
C ALA A 34 12.01 -8.57 1.82
N SER A 35 12.59 -7.58 2.52
CA SER A 35 12.35 -7.29 3.93
C SER A 35 11.41 -6.11 4.17
N LEU A 36 10.55 -5.77 3.19
CA LEU A 36 9.64 -4.64 3.28
C LEU A 36 8.74 -4.77 4.53
N SER A 37 8.70 -3.72 5.35
CA SER A 37 7.97 -3.70 6.62
C SER A 37 6.45 -3.89 6.47
N LEU A 38 5.91 -3.56 5.29
CA LEU A 38 4.51 -3.76 4.91
C LEU A 38 4.18 -5.21 4.53
N GLN A 39 5.19 -6.09 4.47
CA GLN A 39 5.07 -7.51 4.11
C GLN A 39 4.47 -7.79 2.73
N LEU A 40 4.39 -6.76 1.87
CA LEU A 40 4.02 -6.90 0.47
C LEU A 40 5.15 -7.55 -0.31
N GLN A 41 4.78 -8.36 -1.29
CA GLN A 41 5.66 -9.06 -2.20
C GLN A 41 5.32 -8.69 -3.64
N ARG A 42 6.31 -8.73 -4.53
CA ARG A 42 6.07 -8.56 -5.96
C ARG A 42 5.07 -9.62 -6.44
N GLY A 43 4.02 -9.18 -7.14
CA GLY A 43 2.92 -10.01 -7.61
C GLY A 43 1.67 -9.96 -6.74
N ASP A 44 1.78 -9.47 -5.50
CA ASP A 44 0.61 -9.23 -4.64
C ASP A 44 -0.33 -8.22 -5.30
N ARG A 45 -1.64 -8.39 -5.07
CA ARG A 45 -2.64 -7.36 -5.39
C ARG A 45 -3.34 -6.90 -4.13
N VAL A 46 -3.22 -5.61 -3.82
CA VAL A 46 -3.95 -5.00 -2.70
C VAL A 46 -5.41 -4.81 -3.11
N ARG A 47 -6.32 -5.38 -2.33
CA ARG A 47 -7.77 -5.41 -2.62
C ARG A 47 -8.57 -4.55 -1.67
N THR A 48 -8.23 -4.56 -0.40
CA THR A 48 -8.93 -3.80 0.64
C THR A 48 -7.93 -3.20 1.62
N ALA A 49 -8.29 -2.08 2.22
CA ALA A 49 -7.63 -1.56 3.41
C ALA A 49 -8.71 -1.07 4.38
N GLY A 50 -8.77 -1.68 5.56
CA GLY A 50 -9.84 -1.49 6.51
C GLY A 50 -11.19 -1.92 5.92
N ARG A 51 -12.10 -0.98 5.75
CA ARG A 51 -13.43 -1.21 5.13
C ARG A 51 -13.50 -0.72 3.68
N THR A 52 -12.39 -0.22 3.14
CA THR A 52 -12.35 0.43 1.84
C THR A 52 -11.85 -0.57 0.80
N GLN A 53 -12.63 -0.78 -0.26
CA GLN A 53 -12.15 -1.48 -1.45
C GLN A 53 -11.14 -0.58 -2.16
N ILE A 54 -9.99 -1.13 -2.50
CA ILE A 54 -8.89 -0.40 -3.12
C ILE A 54 -8.88 -0.69 -4.62
N THR A 55 -9.09 0.35 -5.41
CA THR A 55 -9.07 0.31 -6.88
C THR A 55 -8.09 1.30 -7.48
N THR A 56 -7.70 2.33 -6.72
CA THR A 56 -6.76 3.39 -7.15
C THR A 56 -5.77 3.74 -6.04
N ILE A 57 -4.65 4.38 -6.42
CA ILE A 57 -3.67 4.88 -5.45
C ILE A 57 -4.35 5.86 -4.47
N ALA A 58 -5.22 6.74 -4.96
CA ALA A 58 -5.96 7.69 -4.14
C ALA A 58 -6.84 6.99 -3.08
N THR A 59 -7.53 5.90 -3.45
CA THR A 59 -8.36 5.15 -2.49
C THR A 59 -7.54 4.49 -1.39
N LEU A 60 -6.32 4.02 -1.71
CA LEU A 60 -5.39 3.50 -0.72
C LEU A 60 -4.94 4.60 0.25
N LEU A 61 -4.45 5.73 -0.28
CA LEU A 61 -3.97 6.83 0.55
C LEU A 61 -5.06 7.39 1.46
N ALA A 62 -6.29 7.52 0.94
CA ALA A 62 -7.44 7.96 1.73
C ALA A 62 -7.76 6.97 2.87
N ALA A 63 -7.71 5.66 2.62
CA ALA A 63 -7.93 4.65 3.65
C ALA A 63 -6.85 4.70 4.75
N LEU A 64 -5.58 4.87 4.37
CA LEU A 64 -4.48 5.01 5.31
C LEU A 64 -4.56 6.29 6.14
N GLN A 65 -4.94 7.42 5.53
CA GLN A 65 -5.17 8.68 6.26
C GLN A 65 -6.36 8.55 7.24
N ALA A 66 -7.45 7.92 6.80
CA ALA A 66 -8.63 7.69 7.64
C ALA A 66 -8.36 6.78 8.84
N ALA A 67 -7.34 5.91 8.77
CA ALA A 67 -6.89 5.13 9.92
C ALA A 67 -6.28 6.00 11.03
N ALA A 68 -5.88 7.25 10.75
CA ALA A 68 -5.45 8.25 11.73
C ALA A 68 -4.40 7.75 12.73
N GLY A 69 -3.42 6.97 12.25
CA GLY A 69 -2.35 6.41 13.10
C GLY A 69 -2.73 5.12 13.84
N ASN A 70 -3.89 4.54 13.56
CA ASN A 70 -4.28 3.22 14.07
C ASN A 70 -3.82 2.10 13.13
N PRO A 71 -3.61 0.88 13.64
CA PRO A 71 -3.39 -0.28 12.78
C PRO A 71 -4.56 -0.49 11.81
N ILE A 72 -4.25 -0.86 10.57
CA ILE A 72 -5.23 -1.14 9.52
C ILE A 72 -5.01 -2.54 8.96
N ALA A 73 -6.10 -3.30 8.81
CA ALA A 73 -6.07 -4.60 8.13
C ALA A 73 -6.07 -4.37 6.61
N VAL A 74 -5.21 -5.08 5.88
CA VAL A 74 -5.06 -4.97 4.43
C VAL A 74 -5.14 -6.35 3.84
N ASP A 75 -6.10 -6.57 2.95
CA ASP A 75 -6.23 -7.84 2.24
C ASP A 75 -5.50 -7.76 0.92
N VAL A 76 -4.64 -8.76 0.69
CA VAL A 76 -3.89 -8.91 -0.54
C VAL A 76 -4.18 -10.25 -1.18
N MET A 77 -4.22 -10.29 -2.51
CA MET A 77 -4.24 -11.53 -3.27
C MET A 77 -2.80 -11.89 -3.64
N ARG A 78 -2.29 -12.98 -3.07
CA ARG A 78 -0.95 -13.53 -3.31
C ARG A 78 -1.08 -14.89 -3.94
N ASP A 79 -0.61 -15.05 -5.18
CA ASP A 79 -0.68 -16.30 -5.93
C ASP A 79 -2.08 -16.94 -5.96
N GLY A 80 -3.13 -16.11 -5.98
CA GLY A 80 -4.53 -16.54 -5.99
C GLY A 80 -5.13 -16.85 -4.61
N VAL A 81 -4.38 -16.64 -3.53
CA VAL A 81 -4.85 -16.78 -2.15
C VAL A 81 -4.97 -15.43 -1.49
N GLN A 82 -6.07 -15.20 -0.77
CA GLN A 82 -6.22 -14.00 0.05
C GLN A 82 -5.38 -14.12 1.32
N VAL A 83 -4.52 -13.12 1.55
CA VAL A 83 -3.67 -12.99 2.74
C VAL A 83 -4.09 -11.71 3.48
N HIS A 84 -4.29 -11.84 4.78
CA HIS A 84 -4.64 -10.74 5.66
C HIS A 84 -3.36 -10.19 6.32
N LEU A 85 -3.04 -8.93 6.04
CA LEU A 85 -1.89 -8.23 6.63
C LEU A 85 -2.39 -7.18 7.62
N ILE A 86 -1.61 -6.92 8.68
CA ILE A 86 -1.87 -5.80 9.60
C ILE A 86 -0.75 -4.79 9.45
N TRP A 87 -1.06 -3.60 8.97
CA TRP A 87 -0.11 -2.50 8.90
C TRP A 87 -0.28 -1.59 10.10
N THR A 88 0.81 -1.37 10.84
CA THR A 88 0.82 -0.39 11.93
C THR A 88 1.08 1.00 11.37
N ALA A 89 0.76 2.04 12.13
CA ALA A 89 1.05 3.40 11.68
C ALA A 89 2.53 3.60 11.33
N ALA A 90 3.45 3.01 12.09
CA ALA A 90 4.86 3.09 11.79
C ALA A 90 5.22 2.50 10.41
N THR A 91 4.52 1.46 9.94
CA THR A 91 4.83 0.85 8.64
C THR A 91 4.23 1.61 7.46
N TYR A 92 3.03 2.20 7.59
CA TYR A 92 2.37 2.88 6.48
C TYR A 92 2.51 4.41 6.46
N THR A 93 2.88 5.06 7.57
CA THR A 93 3.03 6.53 7.60
C THR A 93 4.04 7.04 6.56
N PRO A 94 5.17 6.36 6.29
CA PRO A 94 6.09 6.77 5.23
C PRO A 94 5.49 6.74 3.81
N LEU A 95 4.38 6.05 3.58
CA LEU A 95 3.66 6.02 2.30
C LEU A 95 2.69 7.19 2.14
N LEU A 96 2.39 7.92 3.21
CA LEU A 96 1.48 9.05 3.15
C LEU A 96 2.22 10.28 2.60
N PRO A 97 1.59 11.05 1.68
CA PRO A 97 2.11 12.36 1.35
C PRO A 97 2.14 13.24 2.61
N PRO A 98 3.13 14.14 2.74
CA PRO A 98 3.15 15.08 3.86
C PRO A 98 1.83 15.86 3.87
N ALA A 99 1.22 15.98 5.05
CA ALA A 99 0.03 16.80 5.22
C ALA A 99 0.37 18.22 4.74
N ALA A 100 -0.50 18.79 3.89
CA ALA A 100 -0.36 20.19 3.52
C ALA A 100 -0.39 21.04 4.81
N PRO A 101 0.47 22.06 4.92
CA PRO A 101 0.53 22.94 6.09
C PRO A 101 -0.75 23.76 6.30
#